data_AF-A0A2V6X1K5-F1
#
_entry.id   AF-A0A2V6X1K5-F1
#
_cell.length_a   1.000
_cell.length_b   1.000
_cell.length_c   1.000
_cell.angle_alpha   90.00
_cell.angle_beta   90.00
_cell.angle_gamma   90.00
#
_symmetry.space_group_name_H-M   'P 1'
#
loop_
_entity.id
_entity.type
_entity.pdbx_description
1 polymer ?
#
loop_
_entity_poly.entity_id
_entity_poly.type
_entity_poly.pdbx_seq_one_letter_code
_entity_poly.pdbx_strand_id
1 'polypeptide(L)'
;TELACELGTHWETIREIVHRYGIQSRWRRVWATAPVRTSPEFWRWMGYFIAEGYAYDASGSYRVSFANTDPEVCDDYITLCRSLFGVKPRTRGNEIYFDALNLRPFFETLGFTVPTNSATKTVPDLLFKCPDAEIAAFLQAYFDGDGTVDKCGVSATTKSRRLARQIQMLLSRLGIISFVGTTWSRATNGRMTEKQEYAQNAIYGDDVVTLAGYVTFRCVHKQGNLDFLAARRRAGKRPSNWDTIPIAPALFRMVRCGLGLTRESAGRPGSVNNIENGYTEPTRPVARYFIERFERLDSSGRFADEIAYMRFLASEDIAWDRIEDVVTEPADVPFLYDLSVEGTHAFVGNGVILHNTHGHSRTTGAVKNAFGGLLKEVRHYAHEFMHEVLVDLMYMQRELHPNVFAVMDGTVMGDGAGPRTMVPRVGNLILASADQVAVDAIAARIMGFDPLSIPYLRMCQERGLGVADPRRIEILGDTDAAALSMGFKTSRSLVIWGDQLIRRGPLRPLKRLLLHSPLVVWAPFASNVYHDLLWYPTIGRSRIRAFAATPWGRLFETY
;
A
#
# COMPACT_ATOMS: atom_id res chain seq x y z
N THR A 1 17.99 33.71 -45.28
CA THR A 1 19.36 34.21 -45.51
C THR A 1 20.02 33.44 -46.64
N GLU A 2 20.02 32.11 -46.63
CA GLU A 2 20.54 31.29 -47.76
C GLU A 2 19.84 31.60 -49.10
N LEU A 3 18.50 31.58 -49.12
CA LEU A 3 17.71 31.97 -50.31
C LEU A 3 17.98 33.40 -50.81
N ALA A 4 18.37 34.31 -49.90
CA ALA A 4 18.71 35.69 -50.24
C ALA A 4 20.08 35.79 -50.93
N CYS A 5 21.03 34.97 -50.46
CA CYS A 5 22.35 34.81 -51.06
C CYS A 5 22.26 34.19 -52.46
N GLU A 6 21.41 33.16 -52.61
CA GLU A 6 21.19 32.45 -53.87
C GLU A 6 20.56 33.35 -54.96
N LEU A 7 19.65 34.23 -54.54
CA LEU A 7 18.94 35.14 -55.45
C LEU A 7 19.63 36.50 -55.61
N GLY A 8 20.76 36.73 -54.95
CA GLY A 8 21.50 38.00 -55.01
C GLY A 8 20.71 39.22 -54.50
N THR A 9 19.83 39.02 -53.52
CA THR A 9 18.92 40.05 -52.99
C THR A 9 19.11 40.24 -51.49
N HIS A 10 18.83 41.45 -50.99
CA HIS A 10 18.81 41.73 -49.56
C HIS A 10 17.73 40.92 -48.85
N TRP A 11 18.07 40.31 -47.71
CA TRP A 11 17.15 39.47 -46.93
C TRP A 11 15.86 40.20 -46.50
N GLU A 12 15.91 41.54 -46.41
CA GLU A 12 14.76 42.41 -46.11
C GLU A 12 13.71 42.40 -47.22
N THR A 13 14.11 42.31 -48.48
CA THR A 13 13.19 42.25 -49.64
C THR A 13 12.39 40.94 -49.63
N ILE A 14 13.04 39.82 -49.31
CA ILE A 14 12.39 38.53 -49.14
C ILE A 14 11.43 38.57 -47.95
N ARG A 15 11.80 39.26 -46.87
CA ARG A 15 10.95 39.44 -45.68
C ARG A 15 9.67 40.21 -46.01
N GLU A 16 9.74 41.26 -46.83
CA GLU A 16 8.55 42.03 -47.25
C GLU A 16 7.61 41.22 -48.14
N ILE A 17 8.14 40.39 -49.04
CA ILE A 17 7.34 39.49 -49.89
C ILE A 17 6.60 38.46 -49.03
N VAL A 18 7.30 37.86 -48.06
CA VAL A 18 6.73 36.90 -47.09
C VAL A 18 5.60 37.53 -46.27
N HIS A 19 5.78 38.78 -45.82
CA HIS A 19 4.72 39.54 -45.13
C HIS A 19 3.52 39.88 -46.02
N ARG A 20 3.74 40.23 -47.30
CA ARG A 20 2.69 40.59 -48.27
C ARG A 20 1.73 39.43 -48.56
N TYR A 21 2.21 38.19 -48.54
CA TYR A 21 1.40 36.99 -48.78
C TYR A 21 0.86 36.31 -47.50
N GLY A 22 0.92 36.99 -46.34
CA GLY A 22 0.39 36.45 -45.08
C GLY A 22 1.16 35.25 -44.52
N ILE A 23 2.36 34.97 -45.06
CA ILE A 23 3.24 33.93 -44.54
C ILE A 23 3.84 34.50 -43.25
N GLN A 24 3.28 34.12 -42.10
CA GLN A 24 3.75 34.63 -40.81
C GLN A 24 5.24 34.29 -40.62
N SER A 25 6.09 35.32 -40.55
CA SER A 25 7.48 35.20 -40.11
C SER A 25 7.46 34.80 -38.62
N ARG A 26 7.45 33.49 -38.38
CA ARG A 26 7.02 32.91 -37.12
C ARG A 26 8.19 32.75 -36.14
N TRP A 27 8.24 33.69 -35.20
CA TRP A 27 8.80 33.57 -33.84
C TRP A 27 10.32 33.56 -33.73
N ARG A 28 10.87 34.48 -32.91
CA ARG A 28 12.09 34.15 -32.16
C ARG A 28 11.75 32.89 -31.35
N ARG A 29 12.23 31.72 -31.78
CA ARG A 29 12.17 30.50 -30.97
C ARG A 29 12.93 30.81 -29.68
N VAL A 30 12.21 30.99 -28.59
CA VAL A 30 12.82 30.97 -27.27
C VAL A 30 13.15 29.51 -27.01
N TRP A 31 14.42 29.16 -27.13
CA TRP A 31 14.92 27.85 -26.76
C TRP A 31 14.98 27.80 -25.23
N ALA A 32 13.91 27.32 -24.62
CA ALA A 32 13.94 26.99 -23.20
C ALA A 32 14.83 25.76 -23.01
N THR A 33 15.64 25.71 -21.97
CA THR A 33 16.39 24.49 -21.65
C THR A 33 15.61 23.69 -20.63
N ALA A 34 15.36 22.40 -20.89
CA ALA A 34 14.80 21.55 -19.84
C ALA A 34 15.95 21.18 -18.88
N PRO A 35 15.73 21.17 -17.55
CA PRO A 35 16.73 20.73 -16.59
C PRO A 35 17.19 19.29 -16.89
N VAL A 36 18.50 19.06 -16.82
CA VAL A 36 19.10 17.74 -17.10
C VAL A 36 18.99 16.79 -15.90
N ARG A 37 18.78 17.34 -14.70
CA ARG A 37 18.64 16.59 -13.44
C ARG A 37 17.45 17.14 -12.66
N THR A 38 16.86 16.30 -11.83
CA THR A 38 15.88 16.76 -10.84
C THR A 38 16.58 17.53 -9.73
N SER A 39 15.82 18.41 -9.06
CA SER A 39 16.29 19.17 -7.91
C SER A 39 15.09 19.67 -7.11
N PRO A 40 15.28 20.12 -5.84
CA PRO A 40 14.21 20.74 -5.07
C PRO A 40 13.56 21.93 -5.80
N GLU A 41 14.34 22.75 -6.51
CA GLU A 41 13.85 23.89 -7.31
C GLU A 41 12.97 23.42 -8.47
N PHE A 42 13.40 22.39 -9.20
CA PHE A 42 12.60 21.81 -10.28
C PHE A 42 11.26 21.30 -9.77
N TRP A 43 11.26 20.57 -8.66
CA TRP A 43 10.04 20.03 -8.09
C TRP A 43 9.15 21.08 -7.43
N ARG A 44 9.73 22.14 -6.87
CA ARG A 44 8.98 23.32 -6.44
C ARG A 44 8.26 23.98 -7.61
N TRP A 45 8.95 24.16 -8.75
CA TRP A 45 8.32 24.68 -9.96
C TRP A 45 7.19 23.77 -10.47
N MET A 46 7.41 22.46 -10.48
CA MET A 46 6.39 21.48 -10.83
C MET A 46 5.19 21.50 -9.87
N GLY A 47 5.41 21.74 -8.58
CA GLY A 47 4.34 21.89 -7.58
C GLY A 47 3.40 23.05 -7.91
N TYR A 48 3.96 24.23 -8.21
CA TYR A 48 3.17 25.38 -8.65
C TYR A 48 2.43 25.12 -9.96
N PHE A 49 3.09 24.45 -10.92
CA PHE A 49 2.47 24.10 -12.18
C PHE A 49 1.31 23.11 -12.00
N ILE A 50 1.46 22.09 -11.16
CA ILE A 50 0.41 21.10 -10.90
C ILE A 50 -0.76 21.73 -10.13
N ALA A 51 -0.51 22.65 -9.20
CA ALA A 51 -1.59 23.40 -8.55
C ALA A 51 -2.32 24.30 -9.58
N GLU A 52 -1.69 25.39 -10.01
CA GLU A 52 -2.38 26.47 -10.72
C GLU A 52 -1.93 26.66 -12.19
N GLY A 53 -0.92 25.91 -12.62
CA GLY A 53 -0.40 25.98 -13.99
C GLY A 53 -1.31 25.35 -15.04
N TYR A 54 -1.15 25.79 -16.28
CA TYR A 54 -1.77 25.16 -17.45
C TYR A 54 -0.91 25.37 -18.69
N ALA A 55 -0.94 24.42 -19.61
CA ALA A 55 -0.19 24.47 -20.86
C ALA A 55 -1.06 24.07 -22.06
N TYR A 56 -0.87 24.76 -23.19
CA TYR A 56 -1.66 24.58 -24.41
C TYR A 56 -0.90 25.03 -25.67
N ASP A 57 -1.34 24.54 -26.83
CA ASP A 57 -0.82 24.98 -28.12
C ASP A 57 -1.30 26.40 -28.46
N ALA A 58 -0.35 27.31 -28.68
CA ALA A 58 -0.61 28.72 -28.96
C ALA A 58 0.02 29.14 -30.29
N SER A 59 -0.78 29.16 -31.37
CA SER A 59 -0.42 29.72 -32.70
C SER A 59 0.98 29.38 -33.22
N GLY A 60 1.35 28.10 -33.18
CA GLY A 60 2.66 27.61 -33.64
C GLY A 60 3.77 27.63 -32.57
N SER A 61 3.41 27.88 -31.32
CA SER A 61 4.24 27.70 -30.13
C SER A 61 3.50 26.86 -29.08
N TYR A 62 4.16 26.59 -27.97
CA TYR A 62 3.61 25.92 -26.80
C TYR A 62 3.68 26.86 -25.61
N ARG A 63 2.51 27.25 -25.07
CA ARG A 63 2.44 28.20 -23.96
C ARG A 63 2.33 27.45 -22.64
N VAL A 64 3.19 27.82 -21.69
CA VAL A 64 3.12 27.41 -20.29
C VAL A 64 2.73 28.63 -19.47
N SER A 65 1.60 28.55 -18.77
CA SER A 65 1.02 29.61 -17.97
C SER A 65 0.87 29.15 -16.51
N PHE A 66 0.96 30.10 -15.60
CA PHE A 66 0.72 29.97 -14.17
C PHE A 66 -0.06 31.21 -13.70
N ALA A 67 -1.03 31.07 -12.81
CA ALA A 67 -1.81 32.19 -12.33
C ALA A 67 -1.96 32.15 -10.82
N ASN A 68 -1.47 33.18 -10.13
CA ASN A 68 -1.57 33.34 -8.67
C ASN A 68 -1.62 34.84 -8.32
N THR A 69 -2.17 35.16 -7.15
CA THR A 69 -2.25 36.53 -6.63
C THR A 69 -1.20 36.86 -5.57
N ASP A 70 -0.56 35.85 -4.98
CA ASP A 70 0.45 36.03 -3.95
C ASP A 70 1.79 36.45 -4.57
N PRO A 71 2.36 37.61 -4.17
CA PRO A 71 3.56 38.16 -4.80
C PRO A 71 4.81 37.30 -4.54
N GLU A 72 4.95 36.69 -3.36
CA GLU A 72 6.12 35.87 -3.01
C GLU A 72 6.14 34.59 -3.85
N VAL A 73 4.97 33.97 -4.04
CA VAL A 73 4.80 32.80 -4.93
C VAL A 73 5.10 33.18 -6.38
N CYS A 74 4.58 34.32 -6.84
CA CYS A 74 4.82 34.81 -8.20
C CYS A 74 6.31 35.08 -8.47
N ASP A 75 7.00 35.74 -7.54
CA ASP A 75 8.42 36.06 -7.66
C ASP A 75 9.31 34.82 -7.61
N ASP A 76 8.98 33.83 -6.75
CA ASP A 76 9.65 32.53 -6.73
C ASP A 76 9.44 31.80 -8.07
N TYR A 77 8.22 31.75 -8.59
CA TYR A 77 7.94 31.12 -9.89
C TYR A 77 8.72 31.76 -11.05
N ILE A 78 8.81 33.10 -11.09
CA ILE A 78 9.58 33.84 -12.11
C ILE A 78 11.08 33.51 -11.98
N THR A 79 11.60 33.43 -10.76
CA THR A 79 13.00 33.10 -10.47
C THR A 79 13.33 31.67 -10.90
N LEU A 80 12.43 30.72 -10.63
CA LEU A 80 12.53 29.34 -11.08
C LEU A 80 12.49 29.24 -12.61
N CYS A 81 11.63 30.00 -13.29
CA CYS A 81 11.60 30.03 -14.77
C CYS A 81 12.95 30.48 -15.37
N ARG A 82 13.57 31.50 -14.77
CA ARG A 82 14.88 32.02 -15.24
C ARG A 82 16.01 31.04 -14.98
N SER A 83 16.08 30.46 -13.79
CA SER A 83 17.17 29.57 -13.38
C SER A 83 17.08 28.19 -14.03
N LEU A 84 15.90 27.59 -14.08
CA LEU A 84 15.70 26.23 -14.59
C LEU A 84 15.63 26.18 -16.11
N PHE A 85 14.91 27.14 -16.71
CA PHE A 85 14.60 27.09 -18.14
C PHE A 85 15.36 28.13 -18.98
N GLY A 86 16.04 29.08 -18.34
CA GLY A 86 16.71 30.19 -19.03
C GLY A 86 15.71 31.17 -19.67
N VAL A 87 14.44 31.14 -19.26
CA VAL A 87 13.38 31.98 -19.86
C VAL A 87 12.99 33.12 -18.94
N LYS A 88 12.75 34.29 -19.53
CA LYS A 88 12.12 35.41 -18.84
C LYS A 88 10.61 35.37 -19.13
N PRO A 89 9.76 34.95 -18.17
CA PRO A 89 8.34 34.91 -18.39
C PRO A 89 7.75 36.33 -18.51
N ARG A 90 6.59 36.41 -19.16
CA ARG A 90 5.78 37.62 -19.31
C ARG A 90 4.64 37.57 -18.31
N THR A 91 4.19 38.73 -17.87
CA THR A 91 3.08 38.85 -16.91
C THR A 91 1.92 39.59 -17.57
N ARG A 92 0.69 39.09 -17.39
CA ARG A 92 -0.57 39.69 -17.85
C ARG A 92 -1.61 39.58 -16.75
N GLY A 93 -1.85 40.66 -16.01
CA GLY A 93 -2.67 40.61 -14.80
C GLY A 93 -2.01 39.66 -13.79
N ASN A 94 -2.76 38.64 -13.35
CA ASN A 94 -2.27 37.62 -12.42
C ASN A 94 -1.65 36.40 -13.13
N GLU A 95 -1.61 36.39 -14.47
CA GLU A 95 -1.06 35.30 -15.26
C GLU A 95 0.42 35.56 -15.59
N ILE A 96 1.29 34.59 -15.29
CA ILE A 96 2.70 34.55 -15.67
C ILE A 96 2.89 33.43 -16.69
N TYR A 97 3.40 33.76 -17.87
CA TYR A 97 3.51 32.79 -18.96
C TYR A 97 4.77 32.96 -19.81
N PHE A 98 5.16 31.89 -20.49
CA PHE A 98 6.18 31.92 -21.54
C PHE A 98 5.84 30.93 -22.66
N ASP A 99 6.39 31.20 -23.84
CA ASP A 99 6.14 30.43 -25.05
C ASP A 99 7.41 29.64 -25.42
N ALA A 100 7.37 28.31 -25.36
CA ALA A 100 8.51 27.43 -25.61
C ALA A 100 8.07 26.10 -26.26
N LEU A 101 8.04 26.07 -27.60
CA LEU A 101 7.62 24.89 -28.38
C LEU A 101 8.42 23.62 -28.04
N ASN A 102 9.70 23.76 -27.72
CA ASN A 102 10.59 22.64 -27.46
C ASN A 102 10.37 21.97 -26.09
N LEU A 103 9.55 22.55 -25.21
CA LEU A 103 9.17 21.90 -23.94
C LEU A 103 7.96 20.97 -24.08
N ARG A 104 7.25 20.96 -25.21
CA ARG A 104 6.13 20.04 -25.40
C ARG A 104 6.51 18.56 -25.18
N PRO A 105 7.56 18.03 -25.82
CA PRO A 105 7.97 16.64 -25.60
C PRO A 105 8.38 16.37 -24.14
N PHE A 106 8.91 17.38 -23.46
CA PHE A 106 9.27 17.28 -22.04
C PHE A 106 8.05 17.06 -21.15
N PHE A 107 6.97 17.84 -21.35
CA PHE A 107 5.71 17.65 -20.62
C PHE A 107 5.01 16.33 -20.95
N GLU A 108 4.99 15.95 -22.23
CA GLU A 108 4.42 14.67 -22.67
C GLU A 108 5.19 13.49 -22.04
N THR A 109 6.53 13.57 -21.95
CA THR A 109 7.38 12.55 -21.29
C THR A 109 7.12 12.46 -19.79
N LEU A 110 6.78 13.58 -19.14
CA LEU A 110 6.38 13.60 -17.72
C LEU A 110 4.95 13.10 -17.49
N GLY A 111 4.22 12.72 -18.55
CA GLY A 111 2.89 12.13 -18.48
C GLY A 111 1.74 13.15 -18.50
N PHE A 112 2.00 14.42 -18.88
CA PHE A 112 0.95 15.42 -19.00
C PHE A 112 0.25 15.36 -20.36
N THR A 113 -1.08 15.44 -20.34
CA THR A 113 -1.88 15.65 -21.56
C THR A 113 -1.82 17.12 -21.98
N VAL A 114 -1.76 17.39 -23.28
CA VAL A 114 -1.81 18.74 -23.86
C VAL A 114 -3.09 18.92 -24.68
N PRO A 115 -3.93 19.94 -24.42
CA PRO A 115 -3.82 20.92 -23.34
C PRO A 115 -4.01 20.28 -21.97
N THR A 116 -3.36 20.83 -20.95
CA THR A 116 -3.49 20.33 -19.58
C THR A 116 -4.88 20.67 -19.03
N ASN A 117 -5.52 19.69 -18.39
CA ASN A 117 -6.82 19.86 -17.74
C ASN A 117 -6.67 19.56 -16.24
N SER A 118 -7.27 20.37 -15.38
CA SER A 118 -7.21 20.17 -13.92
C SER A 118 -7.76 18.82 -13.46
N ALA A 119 -8.69 18.22 -14.20
CA ALA A 119 -9.21 16.87 -13.93
C ALA A 119 -8.23 15.74 -14.34
N THR A 120 -7.28 16.02 -15.23
CA THR A 120 -6.32 15.03 -15.75
C THR A 120 -4.90 15.20 -15.21
N LYS A 121 -4.64 16.25 -14.41
CA LYS A 121 -3.33 16.44 -13.77
C LYS A 121 -3.00 15.24 -12.87
N THR A 122 -1.75 14.83 -12.94
CA THR A 122 -1.17 13.75 -12.14
C THR A 122 0.25 14.12 -11.72
N VAL A 123 0.72 13.50 -10.65
CA VAL A 123 2.13 13.57 -10.26
C VAL A 123 2.94 12.68 -11.21
N PRO A 124 4.04 13.19 -11.81
CA PRO A 124 4.95 12.37 -12.60
C PRO A 124 5.58 11.24 -11.78
N ASP A 125 5.63 10.03 -12.36
CA ASP A 125 6.14 8.82 -11.67
C ASP A 125 7.59 8.98 -11.15
N LEU A 126 8.37 9.86 -11.79
CA LEU A 126 9.74 10.18 -11.40
C LEU A 126 9.83 10.72 -9.96
N LEU A 127 8.84 11.51 -9.49
CA LEU A 127 8.88 12.13 -8.16
C LEU A 127 8.85 11.09 -7.04
N PHE A 128 8.13 9.98 -7.23
CA PHE A 128 8.05 8.92 -6.21
C PHE A 128 9.40 8.22 -5.95
N LYS A 129 10.36 8.37 -6.87
CA LYS A 129 11.72 7.85 -6.78
C LYS A 129 12.74 8.88 -6.28
N CYS A 130 12.33 10.14 -6.13
CA CYS A 130 13.22 11.22 -5.72
C CYS A 130 13.42 11.24 -4.19
N PRO A 131 14.49 11.90 -3.69
CA PRO A 131 14.73 12.06 -2.26
C PRO A 131 13.64 12.88 -1.55
N ASP A 132 13.50 12.69 -0.24
CA ASP A 132 12.48 13.35 0.59
C ASP A 132 12.51 14.89 0.49
N ALA A 133 13.70 15.49 0.33
CA ALA A 133 13.84 16.94 0.13
C ALA A 133 13.17 17.44 -1.17
N GLU A 134 13.21 16.64 -2.23
CA GLU A 134 12.55 16.95 -3.51
C GLU A 134 11.04 16.78 -3.41
N ILE A 135 10.59 15.73 -2.70
CA ILE A 135 9.17 15.50 -2.40
C ILE A 135 8.61 16.65 -1.56
N ALA A 136 9.34 17.07 -0.52
CA ALA A 136 8.95 18.18 0.35
C ALA A 136 8.85 19.50 -0.43
N ALA A 137 9.82 19.79 -1.31
CA ALA A 137 9.79 20.99 -2.15
C ALA A 137 8.59 21.02 -3.12
N PHE A 138 8.24 19.87 -3.70
CA PHE A 138 7.02 19.72 -4.49
C PHE A 138 5.76 20.00 -3.68
N LEU A 139 5.61 19.32 -2.53
CA LEU A 139 4.43 19.44 -1.68
C LEU A 139 4.27 20.88 -1.17
N GLN A 140 5.36 21.53 -0.75
CA GLN A 140 5.34 22.94 -0.35
C GLN A 140 4.70 23.82 -1.42
N ALA A 141 5.20 23.75 -2.66
CA ALA A 141 4.67 24.56 -3.76
C ALA A 141 3.23 24.20 -4.13
N TYR A 142 2.87 22.92 -4.07
CA TYR A 142 1.51 22.47 -4.31
C TYR A 142 0.52 23.06 -3.30
N PHE A 143 0.87 23.07 -2.01
CA PHE A 143 0.05 23.70 -0.95
C PHE A 143 0.13 25.25 -0.95
N ASP A 144 1.24 25.84 -1.40
CA ASP A 144 1.33 27.29 -1.62
C ASP A 144 0.37 27.75 -2.73
N GLY A 145 0.14 26.94 -3.77
CA GLY A 145 -0.90 27.16 -4.78
C GLY A 145 -2.29 26.81 -4.25
N ASP A 146 -2.64 25.52 -4.25
CA ASP A 146 -4.01 25.01 -4.03
C ASP A 146 -4.35 24.73 -2.55
N GLY A 147 -3.39 24.94 -1.65
CA GLY A 147 -3.55 24.63 -0.23
C GLY A 147 -4.27 25.72 0.58
N THR A 148 -4.92 25.30 1.65
CA THR A 148 -5.54 26.15 2.66
C THR A 148 -5.07 25.68 4.04
N VAL A 149 -4.63 26.62 4.89
CA VAL A 149 -4.31 26.36 6.29
C VAL A 149 -5.40 26.98 7.15
N ASP A 150 -6.21 26.14 7.79
CA ASP A 150 -7.32 26.57 8.63
C ASP A 150 -7.02 26.35 10.13
N LYS A 151 -8.04 26.49 10.98
CA LYS A 151 -7.90 26.32 12.43
C LYS A 151 -7.72 24.88 12.86
N CYS A 152 -7.95 23.91 11.99
CA CYS A 152 -7.99 22.48 12.29
C CYS A 152 -6.84 21.73 11.63
N GLY A 153 -6.38 22.17 10.46
CA GLY A 153 -5.41 21.45 9.64
C GLY A 153 -4.94 22.19 8.39
N VAL A 154 -4.24 21.45 7.54
CA VAL A 154 -3.87 21.86 6.19
C VAL A 154 -4.66 21.02 5.20
N SER A 155 -5.22 21.64 4.18
CA SER A 155 -5.96 20.92 3.13
C SER A 155 -5.63 21.43 1.74
N ALA A 156 -5.79 20.60 0.72
CA ALA A 156 -5.72 20.99 -0.69
C ALA A 156 -6.84 20.29 -1.47
N THR A 157 -7.44 21.00 -2.41
CA THR A 157 -8.62 20.52 -3.15
C THR A 157 -8.29 20.38 -4.63
N THR A 158 -8.65 19.25 -5.25
CA THR A 158 -8.38 18.98 -6.66
C THR A 158 -9.54 18.28 -7.35
N LYS A 159 -9.71 18.52 -8.66
CA LYS A 159 -10.65 17.76 -9.51
C LYS A 159 -10.17 16.34 -9.80
N SER A 160 -8.86 16.10 -9.72
CA SER A 160 -8.26 14.81 -10.04
C SER A 160 -8.18 13.96 -8.78
N ARG A 161 -9.09 12.99 -8.61
CA ARG A 161 -9.03 12.03 -7.49
C ARG A 161 -7.75 11.19 -7.53
N ARG A 162 -7.20 10.95 -8.73
CA ARG A 162 -5.89 10.32 -8.92
C ARG A 162 -4.77 11.19 -8.32
N LEU A 163 -4.77 12.49 -8.61
CA LEU A 163 -3.80 13.43 -8.02
C LEU A 163 -3.92 13.45 -6.49
N ALA A 164 -5.13 13.51 -5.94
CA ALA A 164 -5.32 13.48 -4.49
C ALA A 164 -4.72 12.22 -3.83
N ARG A 165 -4.91 11.04 -4.44
CA ARG A 165 -4.28 9.80 -3.97
C ARG A 165 -2.75 9.82 -4.09
N GLN A 166 -2.22 10.37 -5.19
CA GLN A 166 -0.78 10.52 -5.38
C GLN A 166 -0.16 11.47 -4.34
N ILE A 167 -0.82 12.59 -4.03
CA ILE A 167 -0.42 13.50 -2.96
C ILE A 167 -0.43 12.78 -1.60
N GLN A 168 -1.47 11.99 -1.31
CA GLN A 168 -1.53 11.18 -0.09
C GLN A 168 -0.36 10.20 0.02
N MET A 169 0.02 9.54 -1.08
CA MET A 169 1.16 8.63 -1.11
C MET A 169 2.50 9.36 -0.88
N LEU A 170 2.69 10.55 -1.47
CA LEU A 170 3.89 11.37 -1.24
C LEU A 170 3.98 11.86 0.20
N LEU A 171 2.86 12.28 0.79
CA LEU A 171 2.81 12.66 2.21
C LEU A 171 3.17 11.46 3.11
N SER A 172 2.64 10.27 2.78
CA SER A 172 2.95 9.04 3.54
C SER A 172 4.44 8.67 3.47
N ARG A 173 5.13 8.96 2.35
CA ARG A 173 6.58 8.79 2.23
C ARG A 173 7.37 9.67 3.20
N LEU A 174 6.84 10.83 3.57
CA LEU A 174 7.41 11.72 4.58
C LEU A 174 6.94 11.40 6.00
N GLY A 175 6.20 10.29 6.20
CA GLY A 175 5.61 9.93 7.50
C GLY A 175 4.41 10.81 7.89
N ILE A 176 3.74 11.44 6.93
CA ILE A 176 2.58 12.31 7.14
C ILE A 176 1.35 11.58 6.63
N ILE A 177 0.42 11.24 7.53
CA ILE A 177 -0.86 10.67 7.12
C ILE A 177 -1.82 11.79 6.73
N SER A 178 -2.47 11.62 5.57
CA SER A 178 -3.50 12.53 5.08
C SER A 178 -4.75 11.77 4.66
N PHE A 179 -5.90 12.41 4.82
CA PHE A 179 -7.20 11.85 4.49
C PHE A 179 -7.67 12.40 3.15
N VAL A 180 -8.20 11.52 2.29
CA VAL A 180 -8.81 11.91 1.02
C VAL A 180 -10.32 11.85 1.18
N GLY A 181 -10.95 13.01 1.34
CA GLY A 181 -12.40 13.18 1.39
C GLY A 181 -12.99 13.73 0.09
N THR A 182 -14.31 13.81 0.05
CA THR A 182 -15.06 14.51 -1.00
C THR A 182 -15.54 15.86 -0.48
N THR A 183 -15.35 16.93 -1.26
CA THR A 183 -15.89 18.26 -1.00
C THR A 183 -16.65 18.80 -2.21
N TRP A 184 -17.62 19.67 -1.97
CA TRP A 184 -18.46 20.26 -3.02
C TRP A 184 -18.09 21.72 -3.24
N SER A 185 -17.48 22.03 -4.38
CA SER A 185 -17.00 23.37 -4.69
C SER A 185 -17.46 23.88 -6.06
N ARG A 186 -17.40 25.20 -6.25
CA ARG A 186 -17.61 25.85 -7.56
C ARG A 186 -16.23 26.21 -8.12
N ALA A 187 -16.04 26.04 -9.43
CA ALA A 187 -14.79 26.43 -10.06
C ALA A 187 -14.59 27.96 -9.95
N THR A 188 -13.38 28.37 -9.60
CA THR A 188 -12.98 29.77 -9.40
C THR A 188 -13.12 30.61 -10.67
N ASN A 189 -13.22 29.97 -11.84
CA ASN A 189 -13.18 30.58 -13.17
C ASN A 189 -14.53 31.19 -13.62
N GLY A 190 -15.49 31.38 -12.71
CA GLY A 190 -16.73 32.15 -12.92
C GLY A 190 -17.76 31.58 -13.92
N ARG A 191 -17.48 30.45 -14.58
CA ARG A 191 -18.34 29.88 -15.64
C ARG A 191 -19.30 28.77 -15.18
N MET A 192 -19.31 28.39 -13.89
CA MET A 192 -20.15 27.30 -13.38
C MET A 192 -21.28 27.78 -12.47
N THR A 193 -22.50 27.39 -12.80
CA THR A 193 -23.73 27.61 -12.02
C THR A 193 -23.91 26.58 -10.89
N GLU A 194 -23.43 25.35 -11.07
CA GLU A 194 -23.63 24.22 -10.14
C GLU A 194 -22.35 23.82 -9.38
N LYS A 195 -22.51 23.28 -8.17
CA LYS A 195 -21.40 22.73 -7.38
C LYS A 195 -20.99 21.37 -7.99
N GLN A 196 -19.70 21.14 -8.14
CA GLN A 196 -19.16 19.83 -8.54
C GLN A 196 -18.44 19.17 -7.37
N GLU A 197 -18.26 17.86 -7.48
CA GLU A 197 -17.47 17.05 -6.57
C GLU A 197 -15.96 17.26 -6.82
N TYR A 198 -15.20 17.47 -5.74
CA TYR A 198 -13.74 17.55 -5.74
C TYR A 198 -13.19 16.61 -4.66
N ALA A 199 -11.99 16.07 -4.91
CA ALA A 199 -11.24 15.37 -3.88
C ALA A 199 -10.47 16.38 -3.03
N GLN A 200 -10.45 16.16 -1.72
CA GLN A 200 -9.72 17.00 -0.78
C GLN A 200 -8.74 16.16 0.03
N ASN A 201 -7.46 16.50 -0.04
CA ASN A 201 -6.46 16.03 0.90
C ASN A 201 -6.56 16.88 2.16
N ALA A 202 -6.61 16.25 3.33
CA ALA A 202 -6.61 16.94 4.61
C ALA A 202 -5.62 16.32 5.59
N ILE A 203 -4.88 17.19 6.28
CA ILE A 203 -3.83 16.85 7.26
C ILE A 203 -4.24 17.49 8.57
N TYR A 204 -4.36 16.68 9.63
CA TYR A 204 -4.87 17.09 10.93
C TYR A 204 -3.95 16.64 12.06
N GLY A 205 -4.26 17.06 13.28
CA GLY A 205 -3.63 16.50 14.48
C GLY A 205 -2.11 16.72 14.51
N ASP A 206 -1.38 15.65 14.84
CA ASP A 206 0.07 15.66 15.02
C ASP A 206 0.81 15.61 13.67
N ASP A 207 0.17 15.10 12.61
CA ASP A 207 0.72 15.10 11.24
C ASP A 207 0.99 16.52 10.72
N VAL A 208 0.27 17.53 11.21
CA VAL A 208 0.55 18.96 10.93
C VAL A 208 1.92 19.38 11.48
N VAL A 209 2.31 18.84 12.64
CA VAL A 209 3.62 19.12 13.25
C VAL A 209 4.74 18.48 12.42
N THR A 210 4.52 17.26 11.94
CA THR A 210 5.43 16.58 11.01
C THR A 210 5.56 17.35 9.70
N LEU A 211 4.44 17.77 9.10
CA LEU A 211 4.44 18.59 7.89
C LEU A 211 5.25 19.88 8.06
N ALA A 212 5.05 20.60 9.17
CA ALA A 212 5.80 21.82 9.48
C ALA A 212 7.32 21.59 9.65
N GLY A 213 7.76 20.35 9.83
CA GLY A 213 9.19 20.00 9.80
C GLY A 213 9.78 19.87 8.40
N TYR A 214 8.94 19.66 7.38
CA TYR A 214 9.36 19.45 5.99
C TYR A 214 9.13 20.66 5.08
N VAL A 215 8.11 21.48 5.33
CA VAL A 215 7.71 22.56 4.43
C VAL A 215 7.87 23.94 5.07
N THR A 216 8.17 24.94 4.24
CA THR A 216 8.15 26.36 4.62
C THR A 216 7.46 27.16 3.53
N PHE A 217 6.16 27.39 3.70
CA PHE A 217 5.32 28.09 2.74
C PHE A 217 5.87 29.47 2.40
N ARG A 218 5.85 29.79 1.10
CA ARG A 218 6.21 31.12 0.59
C ARG A 218 5.12 32.13 0.89
N CYS A 219 3.87 31.67 0.89
CA CYS A 219 2.73 32.50 1.21
C CYS A 219 2.73 32.84 2.71
N VAL A 220 3.02 34.11 3.05
CA VAL A 220 3.28 34.58 4.42
C VAL A 220 2.15 34.22 5.39
N HIS A 221 0.89 34.40 4.97
CA HIS A 221 -0.25 34.12 5.84
C HIS A 221 -0.47 32.61 6.05
N LYS A 222 -0.20 31.77 5.03
CA LYS A 222 -0.26 30.31 5.17
C LYS A 222 0.83 29.82 6.12
N GLN A 223 2.05 30.34 5.98
CA GLN A 223 3.17 30.01 6.87
C GLN A 223 2.85 30.40 8.32
N GLY A 224 2.39 31.63 8.56
CA GLY A 224 2.02 32.09 9.90
C GLY A 224 0.91 31.24 10.54
N ASN A 225 -0.08 30.81 9.75
CA ASN A 225 -1.13 29.91 10.23
C ASN A 225 -0.58 28.51 10.55
N LEU A 226 0.32 27.97 9.73
CA LEU A 226 0.96 26.67 9.97
C LEU A 226 1.78 26.70 11.25
N ASP A 227 2.60 27.73 11.44
CA ASP A 227 3.43 27.91 12.63
C ASP A 227 2.58 28.03 13.89
N PHE A 228 1.51 28.83 13.85
CA PHE A 228 0.55 28.94 14.96
C PHE A 228 -0.10 27.58 15.26
N LEU A 229 -0.54 26.86 14.24
CA LEU A 229 -1.21 25.57 14.38
C LEU A 229 -0.28 24.51 14.96
N ALA A 230 0.95 24.42 14.46
CA ALA A 230 1.99 23.51 14.95
C ALA A 230 2.40 23.85 16.40
N ALA A 231 2.60 25.12 16.74
CA ALA A 231 2.91 25.56 18.09
C ALA A 231 1.76 25.22 19.07
N ARG A 232 0.52 25.50 18.67
CA ARG A 232 -0.68 25.16 19.46
C ARG A 232 -0.81 23.65 19.66
N ARG A 233 -0.45 22.84 18.67
CA ARG A 233 -0.46 21.36 18.79
C ARG A 233 0.60 20.87 19.75
N ARG A 234 1.84 21.36 19.64
CA ARG A 234 2.94 21.04 20.58
C ARG A 234 2.60 21.40 22.04
N ALA A 235 1.89 22.52 22.26
CA ALA A 235 1.46 22.95 23.59
C ALA A 235 0.13 22.32 24.06
N GLY A 236 -0.66 21.78 23.14
CA GLY A 236 -2.02 21.30 23.39
C GLY A 236 -2.05 19.98 24.15
N LYS A 237 -3.05 19.84 25.04
CA LYS A 237 -3.29 18.59 25.80
C LYS A 237 -4.30 17.65 25.14
N ARG A 238 -4.99 18.09 24.08
CA ARG A 238 -6.01 17.30 23.40
C ARG A 238 -5.37 16.48 22.29
N PRO A 239 -5.29 15.14 22.44
CA PRO A 239 -4.77 14.31 21.38
C PRO A 239 -5.76 14.27 20.20
N SER A 240 -5.30 13.87 19.02
CA SER A 240 -6.18 13.59 17.89
C SER A 240 -7.12 12.42 18.23
N ASN A 241 -8.35 12.46 17.72
CA ASN A 241 -9.27 11.31 17.79
C ASN A 241 -8.99 10.28 16.67
N TRP A 242 -7.88 10.45 15.96
CA TRP A 242 -7.33 9.59 14.93
C TRP A 242 -6.05 8.97 15.49
N ASP A 243 -5.72 7.75 15.04
CA ASP A 243 -4.58 6.96 15.50
C ASP A 243 -4.66 6.59 16.98
N THR A 244 -5.80 6.01 17.37
CA THR A 244 -6.03 5.46 18.71
C THR A 244 -5.50 4.03 18.79
N ILE A 245 -4.65 3.75 19.76
CA ILE A 245 -3.93 2.48 19.87
C ILE A 245 -4.87 1.42 20.47
N PRO A 246 -5.10 0.27 19.80
CA PRO A 246 -6.06 -0.74 20.24
C PRO A 246 -5.51 -1.61 21.38
N ILE A 247 -5.22 -1.00 22.53
CA ILE A 247 -4.78 -1.71 23.73
C ILE A 247 -5.99 -2.34 24.40
N ALA A 248 -6.00 -3.68 24.49
CA ALA A 248 -7.06 -4.42 25.15
C ALA A 248 -7.26 -3.97 26.62
N PRO A 249 -8.49 -3.63 27.06
CA PRO A 249 -8.73 -3.15 28.43
C PRO A 249 -8.24 -4.11 29.52
N ALA A 250 -8.42 -5.42 29.29
CA ALA A 250 -7.98 -6.46 30.22
C ALA A 250 -6.45 -6.54 30.34
N LEU A 251 -5.73 -6.42 29.21
CA LEU A 251 -4.27 -6.39 29.17
C LEU A 251 -3.73 -5.19 29.96
N PHE A 252 -4.25 -4.00 29.68
CA PHE A 252 -3.83 -2.78 30.36
C PHE A 252 -4.06 -2.86 31.88
N ARG A 253 -5.24 -3.32 32.29
CA ARG A 253 -5.59 -3.49 33.71
C ARG A 253 -4.70 -4.53 34.40
N MET A 254 -4.40 -5.64 33.73
CA MET A 254 -3.54 -6.69 34.25
C MET A 254 -2.14 -6.17 34.56
N VAL A 255 -1.51 -5.48 33.61
CA VAL A 255 -0.16 -4.91 33.79
C VAL A 255 -0.17 -3.83 34.86
N ARG A 256 -1.13 -2.88 34.80
CA ARG A 256 -1.22 -1.78 35.77
C ARG A 256 -1.37 -2.29 37.21
N CYS A 257 -2.37 -3.13 37.47
CA CYS A 257 -2.58 -3.69 38.81
C CYS A 257 -1.44 -4.62 39.23
N GLY A 258 -0.88 -5.38 38.29
CA GLY A 258 0.24 -6.27 38.52
C GLY A 258 1.52 -5.56 38.98
N LEU A 259 1.71 -4.32 38.55
CA LEU A 259 2.78 -3.41 38.98
C LEU A 259 2.43 -2.62 40.26
N GLY A 260 1.33 -2.96 40.93
CA GLY A 260 0.90 -2.31 42.18
C GLY A 260 0.33 -0.90 41.99
N LEU A 261 0.08 -0.45 40.76
CA LEU A 261 -0.51 0.86 40.51
C LEU A 261 -2.03 0.80 40.73
N THR A 262 -2.55 1.70 41.54
CA THR A 262 -3.98 2.09 41.57
C THR A 262 -4.32 3.03 40.41
N ARG A 263 -5.61 3.29 40.15
CA ARG A 263 -6.03 4.26 39.12
C ARG A 263 -5.44 5.64 39.34
N GLU A 264 -5.37 6.09 40.60
CA GLU A 264 -4.80 7.39 40.98
C GLU A 264 -3.27 7.41 40.85
N SER A 265 -2.59 6.40 41.39
CA SER A 265 -1.12 6.34 41.37
C SER A 265 -0.51 6.16 39.96
N ALA A 266 -1.34 5.81 38.97
CA ALA A 266 -0.95 5.75 37.56
C ALA A 266 -0.73 7.13 36.92
N GLY A 267 -1.09 8.23 37.60
CA GLY A 267 -0.80 9.62 37.20
C GLY A 267 -1.78 10.22 36.18
N ARG A 268 -2.55 9.40 35.47
CA ARG A 268 -3.62 9.83 34.55
C ARG A 268 -4.92 9.04 34.81
N PRO A 269 -5.59 9.25 35.96
CA PRO A 269 -6.74 8.44 36.38
C PRO A 269 -7.90 8.46 35.38
N GLY A 270 -8.17 9.60 34.73
CA GLY A 270 -9.19 9.69 33.68
C GLY A 270 -8.88 8.83 32.46
N SER A 271 -7.62 8.81 32.00
CA SER A 271 -7.20 7.95 30.90
C SER A 271 -7.28 6.47 31.29
N VAL A 272 -6.84 6.10 32.50
CA VAL A 272 -6.99 4.73 33.01
C VAL A 272 -8.44 4.30 33.02
N ASN A 273 -9.34 5.15 33.53
CA ASN A 273 -10.77 4.87 33.57
C ASN A 273 -11.34 4.65 32.16
N ASN A 274 -10.96 5.45 31.19
CA ASN A 274 -11.48 5.31 29.83
C ASN A 274 -10.96 4.04 29.14
N ILE A 275 -9.68 3.72 29.30
CA ILE A 275 -9.06 2.53 28.70
C ILE A 275 -9.66 1.26 29.31
N GLU A 276 -9.71 1.16 30.63
CA GLU A 276 -10.14 -0.07 31.32
C GLU A 276 -11.62 -0.40 31.17
N ASN A 277 -12.47 0.63 31.02
CA ASN A 277 -13.89 0.45 30.77
C ASN A 277 -14.22 0.41 29.27
N GLY A 278 -13.23 0.58 28.38
CA GLY A 278 -13.45 0.60 26.94
C GLY A 278 -14.21 1.82 26.42
N TYR A 279 -14.26 2.93 27.18
CA TYR A 279 -14.93 4.15 26.73
C TYR A 279 -14.20 4.82 25.57
N THR A 280 -12.86 4.85 25.62
CA THR A 280 -12.01 5.35 24.54
C THR A 280 -10.69 4.59 24.52
N GLU A 281 -10.20 4.29 23.32
CA GLU A 281 -8.84 3.80 23.11
C GLU A 281 -7.82 4.93 23.39
N PRO A 282 -6.64 4.61 23.96
CA PRO A 282 -5.62 5.60 24.23
C PRO A 282 -5.00 6.10 22.94
N THR A 283 -4.74 7.40 22.86
CA THR A 283 -3.96 7.97 21.76
C THR A 283 -2.48 7.61 21.92
N ARG A 284 -1.70 7.65 20.84
CA ARG A 284 -0.27 7.28 20.88
C ARG A 284 0.54 7.96 22.00
N PRO A 285 0.42 9.29 22.26
CA PRO A 285 1.13 9.92 23.38
C PRO A 285 0.69 9.39 24.76
N VAL A 286 -0.60 9.06 24.92
CA VAL A 286 -1.12 8.49 26.18
C VAL A 286 -0.62 7.06 26.36
N ALA A 287 -0.64 6.24 25.31
CA ALA A 287 -0.09 4.89 25.31
C ALA A 287 1.40 4.91 25.69
N ARG A 288 2.20 5.77 25.03
CA ARG A 288 3.63 5.95 25.30
C ARG A 288 3.90 6.30 26.76
N TYR A 289 3.15 7.25 27.33
CA TYR A 289 3.27 7.61 28.74
C TYR A 289 3.11 6.40 29.68
N PHE A 290 2.11 5.55 29.44
CA PHE A 290 1.88 4.37 30.27
C PHE A 290 2.93 3.29 30.03
N ILE A 291 3.30 3.03 28.77
CA ILE A 291 4.34 2.04 28.41
C ILE A 291 5.66 2.39 29.10
N GLU A 292 6.14 3.63 28.98
CA GLU A 292 7.38 4.07 29.64
C GLU A 292 7.29 3.98 31.16
N ARG A 293 6.11 4.26 31.74
CA ARG A 293 5.90 4.15 33.18
C ARG A 293 5.91 2.69 33.64
N PHE A 294 5.29 1.79 32.87
CA PHE A 294 5.27 0.36 33.16
C PHE A 294 6.67 -0.23 33.07
N GLU A 295 7.46 0.15 32.06
CA GLU A 295 8.85 -0.29 31.91
C GLU A 295 9.74 0.13 33.07
N ARG A 296 9.60 1.38 33.54
CA ARG A 296 10.38 1.86 34.70
C ARG A 296 10.03 1.12 35.99
N LEU A 297 8.79 0.64 36.13
CA LEU A 297 8.33 -0.04 37.33
C LEU A 297 8.54 -1.56 37.27
N ASP A 298 8.57 -2.16 36.08
CA ASP A 298 8.80 -3.58 35.88
C ASP A 298 10.28 -3.95 35.95
N SER A 299 10.94 -3.65 37.08
CA SER A 299 12.35 -3.98 37.31
C SER A 299 12.64 -5.48 37.27
N SER A 300 11.63 -6.31 37.53
CA SER A 300 11.71 -7.77 37.46
C SER A 300 11.49 -8.37 36.07
N GLY A 301 11.02 -7.58 35.10
CA GLY A 301 10.64 -8.06 33.76
C GLY A 301 9.44 -9.01 33.76
N ARG A 302 8.54 -8.90 34.75
CA ARG A 302 7.37 -9.79 34.91
C ARG A 302 6.35 -9.59 33.80
N PHE A 303 6.25 -8.39 33.26
CA PHE A 303 5.30 -7.98 32.21
C PHE A 303 6.02 -7.52 30.93
N ALA A 304 7.29 -7.93 30.75
CA ALA A 304 8.12 -7.49 29.64
C ALA A 304 7.46 -7.76 28.27
N ASP A 305 6.83 -8.92 28.11
CA ASP A 305 6.17 -9.32 26.86
C ASP A 305 4.90 -8.49 26.60
N GLU A 306 4.07 -8.25 27.61
CA GLU A 306 2.86 -7.44 27.49
C GLU A 306 3.19 -5.98 27.17
N ILE A 307 4.22 -5.44 27.83
CA ILE A 307 4.72 -4.10 27.56
C ILE A 307 5.30 -4.03 26.15
N ALA A 308 6.10 -5.01 25.73
CA ALA A 308 6.64 -5.09 24.38
C ALA A 308 5.52 -5.15 23.32
N TYR A 309 4.44 -5.88 23.58
CA TYR A 309 3.28 -5.90 22.70
C TYR A 309 2.56 -4.54 22.64
N MET A 310 2.33 -3.89 23.78
CA MET A 310 1.76 -2.53 23.80
C MET A 310 2.67 -1.52 23.07
N ARG A 311 3.98 -1.67 23.19
CA ARG A 311 4.98 -0.88 22.46
C ARG A 311 4.93 -1.13 20.96
N PHE A 312 4.76 -2.39 20.52
CA PHE A 312 4.55 -2.72 19.12
C PHE A 312 3.29 -2.04 18.56
N LEU A 313 2.15 -2.14 19.27
CA LEU A 313 0.91 -1.45 18.86
C LEU A 313 1.10 0.07 18.79
N ALA A 314 1.89 0.64 19.69
CA ALA A 314 2.19 2.08 19.73
C ALA A 314 3.42 2.48 18.88
N SER A 315 3.92 1.62 17.99
CA SER A 315 5.05 1.92 17.10
C SER A 315 4.72 3.02 16.10
N GLU A 316 5.62 3.98 15.89
CA GLU A 316 5.45 5.08 14.92
C GLU A 316 5.38 4.57 13.46
N ASP A 317 5.77 3.32 13.22
CA ASP A 317 5.72 2.69 11.89
C ASP A 317 4.29 2.28 11.46
N ILE A 318 3.34 2.22 12.39
CA ILE A 318 1.97 1.74 12.15
C ILE A 318 0.99 2.78 12.65
N ALA A 319 0.05 3.19 11.81
CA ALA A 319 -1.10 3.99 12.21
C ALA A 319 -2.37 3.12 12.28
N TRP A 320 -3.21 3.39 13.27
CA TRP A 320 -4.48 2.67 13.46
C TRP A 320 -5.65 3.50 12.96
N ASP A 321 -6.37 2.96 11.98
CA ASP A 321 -7.64 3.51 11.52
C ASP A 321 -8.82 2.59 11.88
N ARG A 322 -9.98 3.20 12.10
CA ARG A 322 -11.20 2.45 12.40
C ARG A 322 -11.99 2.22 11.12
N ILE A 323 -12.39 0.97 10.91
CA ILE A 323 -13.34 0.62 9.85
C ILE A 323 -14.69 1.28 10.17
N GLU A 324 -15.13 2.20 9.33
CA GLU A 324 -16.43 2.87 9.45
C GLU A 324 -17.57 2.06 8.85
N ASP A 325 -17.33 1.45 7.68
CA ASP A 325 -18.32 0.65 6.96
C ASP A 325 -17.65 -0.51 6.21
N VAL A 326 -18.40 -1.58 6.00
CA VAL A 326 -17.97 -2.76 5.22
C VAL A 326 -19.07 -3.08 4.21
N VAL A 327 -18.84 -2.65 2.98
CA VAL A 327 -19.75 -2.90 1.85
C VAL A 327 -19.28 -4.14 1.07
N THR A 328 -20.23 -4.96 0.62
CA THR A 328 -19.96 -6.05 -0.31
C THR A 328 -20.41 -5.62 -1.70
N GLU A 329 -19.47 -5.51 -2.63
CA GLU A 329 -19.73 -5.16 -4.02
C GLU A 329 -19.22 -6.28 -4.95
N PRO A 330 -19.94 -6.59 -6.05
CA PRO A 330 -19.42 -7.51 -7.06
C PRO A 330 -18.17 -6.90 -7.69
N ALA A 331 -17.11 -7.71 -7.85
CA ALA A 331 -15.90 -7.26 -8.53
C ALA A 331 -16.23 -6.84 -9.96
N ASP A 332 -15.91 -5.59 -10.30
CA ASP A 332 -16.00 -5.02 -11.65
C ASP A 332 -14.82 -5.44 -12.54
N VAL A 333 -13.80 -6.04 -11.93
CA VAL A 333 -12.61 -6.58 -12.59
C VAL A 333 -12.63 -8.10 -12.64
N PRO A 334 -12.13 -8.71 -13.73
CA PRO A 334 -12.11 -10.16 -13.89
C PRO A 334 -11.12 -10.87 -12.96
N PHE A 335 -10.14 -10.15 -12.40
CA PHE A 335 -9.07 -10.73 -11.61
C PHE A 335 -8.76 -9.89 -10.37
N LEU A 336 -8.50 -10.58 -9.26
CA LEU A 336 -7.89 -10.02 -8.06
C LEU A 336 -6.42 -10.43 -8.01
N TYR A 337 -5.58 -9.56 -7.45
CA TYR A 337 -4.14 -9.75 -7.38
C TYR A 337 -3.70 -9.87 -5.93
N ASP A 338 -2.65 -10.66 -5.69
CA ASP A 338 -1.97 -10.79 -4.40
C ASP A 338 -0.45 -10.81 -4.62
N LEU A 339 0.33 -10.41 -3.61
CA LEU A 339 1.79 -10.30 -3.70
C LEU A 339 2.46 -11.16 -2.65
N SER A 340 3.43 -12.00 -3.03
CA SER A 340 4.27 -12.70 -2.06
C SER A 340 5.49 -11.87 -1.69
N VAL A 341 5.51 -11.31 -0.47
CA VAL A 341 6.65 -10.55 0.07
C VAL A 341 7.47 -11.43 1.02
N GLU A 342 8.77 -11.49 0.77
CA GLU A 342 9.73 -12.22 1.62
C GLU A 342 9.91 -11.53 2.99
N GLY A 343 10.06 -12.32 4.04
CA GLY A 343 10.27 -11.83 5.40
C GLY A 343 8.98 -11.44 6.13
N THR A 344 8.33 -10.35 5.70
CA THR A 344 7.14 -9.82 6.40
C THR A 344 5.86 -10.55 6.04
N HIS A 345 5.79 -11.17 4.86
CA HIS A 345 4.55 -11.75 4.30
C HIS A 345 3.38 -10.75 4.29
N ALA A 346 3.69 -9.45 4.18
CA ALA A 346 2.75 -8.36 4.16
C ALA A 346 3.24 -7.21 3.29
N PHE A 347 2.32 -6.47 2.67
CA PHE A 347 2.61 -5.32 1.81
C PHE A 347 1.60 -4.18 2.03
N VAL A 348 1.96 -2.97 1.61
CA VAL A 348 1.06 -1.81 1.66
C VAL A 348 0.31 -1.68 0.34
N GLY A 349 -1.01 -1.80 0.39
CA GLY A 349 -1.91 -1.55 -0.74
C GLY A 349 -2.90 -0.44 -0.39
N ASN A 350 -2.97 0.62 -1.21
CA ASN A 350 -3.85 1.78 -0.97
C ASN A 350 -3.71 2.39 0.45
N GLY A 351 -2.51 2.36 1.04
CA GLY A 351 -2.26 2.88 2.40
C GLY A 351 -2.63 1.92 3.53
N VAL A 352 -3.05 0.69 3.23
CA VAL A 352 -3.41 -0.34 4.22
C VAL A 352 -2.41 -1.50 4.16
N ILE A 353 -2.07 -2.07 5.32
CA ILE A 353 -1.21 -3.27 5.41
C ILE A 353 -2.05 -4.52 5.12
N LEU A 354 -1.66 -5.29 4.10
CA LEU A 354 -2.29 -6.54 3.63
C LEU A 354 -1.35 -7.73 3.90
N HIS A 355 -1.88 -8.94 4.19
CA HIS A 355 -1.11 -10.12 4.62
C HIS A 355 -1.32 -11.37 3.72
N ASN A 356 -0.28 -12.20 3.53
CA ASN A 356 -0.23 -13.37 2.64
C ASN A 356 -0.54 -14.73 3.35
N THR A 357 -1.10 -15.75 2.69
CA THR A 357 -1.67 -16.98 3.35
C THR A 357 -0.66 -18.13 3.70
N HIS A 358 -0.84 -18.94 4.79
CA HIS A 358 0.07 -20.05 5.29
C HIS A 358 -0.60 -21.44 5.60
N GLY A 359 0.16 -22.57 5.71
CA GLY A 359 -0.30 -24.00 5.63
C GLY A 359 -0.16 -24.97 6.85
N HIS A 360 -1.29 -25.55 7.30
CA HIS A 360 -1.40 -26.52 8.42
C HIS A 360 -2.17 -27.83 8.08
N SER A 361 -2.37 -28.15 6.79
CA SER A 361 -3.15 -29.30 6.28
C SER A 361 -2.27 -30.28 5.48
N ARG A 362 -2.66 -31.56 5.34
CA ARG A 362 -1.96 -32.55 4.49
C ARG A 362 -1.90 -32.10 3.03
N THR A 363 -3.01 -31.58 2.55
CA THR A 363 -3.17 -30.77 1.34
C THR A 363 -4.43 -29.93 1.57
N THR A 364 -4.48 -28.75 0.97
CA THR A 364 -5.67 -27.89 0.90
C THR A 364 -5.54 -27.06 -0.35
N GLY A 365 -6.56 -27.08 -1.19
CA GLY A 365 -6.63 -26.27 -2.40
C GLY A 365 -7.73 -25.22 -2.28
N ALA A 366 -8.69 -25.29 -3.19
CA ALA A 366 -9.81 -24.36 -3.33
C ALA A 366 -10.63 -24.21 -2.05
N VAL A 367 -10.85 -25.29 -1.29
CA VAL A 367 -11.65 -25.24 -0.05
C VAL A 367 -11.04 -24.32 1.00
N LYS A 368 -9.71 -24.18 1.04
CA LYS A 368 -9.03 -23.30 2.00
C LYS A 368 -9.11 -21.83 1.62
N ASN A 369 -9.49 -21.47 0.40
CA ASN A 369 -9.73 -20.07 0.06
C ASN A 369 -10.86 -19.48 0.92
N ALA A 370 -11.84 -20.31 1.31
CA ALA A 370 -12.87 -19.96 2.29
C ALA A 370 -12.28 -19.58 3.66
N PHE A 371 -11.17 -20.19 4.07
CA PHE A 371 -10.49 -19.90 5.34
C PHE A 371 -9.86 -18.51 5.36
N GLY A 372 -9.30 -18.06 4.23
CA GLY A 372 -8.77 -16.70 4.09
C GLY A 372 -9.87 -15.65 3.87
N GLY A 373 -10.95 -16.02 3.19
CA GLY A 373 -12.04 -15.09 2.86
C GLY A 373 -13.06 -14.86 3.98
N LEU A 374 -13.37 -15.89 4.79
CA LEU A 374 -14.48 -15.85 5.75
C LEU A 374 -14.05 -15.76 7.23
N LEU A 375 -12.79 -16.04 7.58
CA LEU A 375 -12.29 -15.93 8.96
C LEU A 375 -11.20 -14.85 9.10
N LYS A 376 -11.58 -13.68 9.61
CA LYS A 376 -10.68 -12.51 9.71
C LYS A 376 -9.97 -12.37 11.07
N GLU A 377 -10.63 -12.69 12.19
CA GLU A 377 -10.18 -12.19 13.51
C GLU A 377 -9.58 -13.24 14.48
N VAL A 378 -9.81 -14.56 14.27
CA VAL A 378 -9.40 -15.62 15.23
C VAL A 378 -8.80 -16.88 14.59
N ARG A 379 -8.18 -16.73 13.42
CA ARG A 379 -7.64 -17.84 12.60
C ARG A 379 -6.66 -18.79 13.32
N HIS A 380 -5.96 -18.31 14.35
CA HIS A 380 -4.94 -19.10 15.05
C HIS A 380 -5.50 -20.21 15.93
N TYR A 381 -6.68 -20.02 16.49
CA TYR A 381 -7.39 -21.05 17.28
C TYR A 381 -8.04 -22.09 16.37
N ALA A 382 -8.50 -21.66 15.18
CA ALA A 382 -9.05 -22.54 14.17
C ALA A 382 -8.04 -23.57 13.63
N HIS A 383 -6.74 -23.36 13.82
CA HIS A 383 -5.72 -24.36 13.45
C HIS A 383 -5.78 -25.65 14.27
N GLU A 384 -6.34 -25.62 15.49
CA GLU A 384 -6.48 -26.83 16.31
C GLU A 384 -7.52 -27.81 15.72
N PHE A 385 -8.54 -27.28 15.05
CA PHE A 385 -9.68 -27.99 14.45
C PHE A 385 -9.80 -27.71 12.95
N MET A 386 -8.65 -27.68 12.25
CA MET A 386 -8.56 -27.22 10.86
C MET A 386 -9.52 -27.93 9.91
N HIS A 387 -9.73 -29.24 10.06
CA HIS A 387 -10.58 -29.97 9.14
C HIS A 387 -12.06 -29.69 9.37
N GLU A 388 -12.47 -29.58 10.62
CA GLU A 388 -13.84 -29.24 11.02
C GLU A 388 -14.17 -27.81 10.59
N VAL A 389 -13.27 -26.87 10.85
CA VAL A 389 -13.44 -25.46 10.46
C VAL A 389 -13.53 -25.32 8.94
N LEU A 390 -12.70 -26.02 8.15
CA LEU A 390 -12.80 -25.98 6.70
C LEU A 390 -14.17 -26.45 6.19
N VAL A 391 -14.79 -27.42 6.87
CA VAL A 391 -16.12 -27.90 6.48
C VAL A 391 -17.20 -26.89 6.84
N ASP A 392 -17.11 -26.27 8.02
CA ASP A 392 -18.04 -25.22 8.44
C ASP A 392 -17.93 -23.99 7.51
N LEU A 393 -16.72 -23.66 7.08
CA LEU A 393 -16.47 -22.62 6.08
C LEU A 393 -17.04 -22.97 4.71
N MET A 394 -16.96 -24.23 4.28
CA MET A 394 -17.58 -24.67 3.03
C MET A 394 -19.09 -24.60 3.09
N TYR A 395 -19.68 -24.91 4.24
CA TYR A 395 -21.12 -24.75 4.48
C TYR A 395 -21.49 -23.27 4.30
N MET A 396 -20.81 -22.36 5.01
CA MET A 396 -21.05 -20.92 4.88
C MET A 396 -20.79 -20.40 3.46
N GLN A 397 -19.73 -20.85 2.80
CA GLN A 397 -19.41 -20.44 1.44
C GLN A 397 -20.53 -20.84 0.47
N ARG A 398 -21.09 -22.05 0.57
CA ARG A 398 -22.19 -22.47 -0.31
C ARG A 398 -23.46 -21.66 -0.09
N GLU A 399 -23.77 -21.29 1.14
CA GLU A 399 -24.93 -20.47 1.47
C GLU A 399 -24.76 -19.02 0.98
N LEU A 400 -23.59 -18.43 1.21
CA LEU A 400 -23.31 -17.03 0.88
C LEU A 400 -22.94 -16.83 -0.59
N HIS A 401 -22.25 -17.80 -1.20
CA HIS A 401 -21.68 -17.74 -2.54
C HIS A 401 -21.91 -19.06 -3.30
N PRO A 402 -23.16 -19.37 -3.72
CA PRO A 402 -23.49 -20.66 -4.34
C PRO A 402 -22.82 -20.90 -5.71
N ASN A 403 -22.30 -19.85 -6.35
CA ASN A 403 -21.78 -19.89 -7.73
C ASN A 403 -20.27 -19.64 -7.81
N VAL A 404 -19.48 -20.19 -6.89
CA VAL A 404 -18.01 -20.09 -6.97
C VAL A 404 -17.47 -21.09 -7.99
N PHE A 405 -16.68 -20.61 -8.94
CA PHE A 405 -15.90 -21.45 -9.84
C PHE A 405 -14.43 -21.40 -9.42
N ALA A 406 -13.85 -22.56 -9.09
CA ALA A 406 -12.48 -22.65 -8.63
C ALA A 406 -11.56 -23.08 -9.78
N VAL A 407 -10.44 -22.37 -9.93
CA VAL A 407 -9.33 -22.75 -10.79
C VAL A 407 -8.10 -22.95 -9.90
N MET A 408 -7.43 -24.09 -10.05
CA MET A 408 -6.25 -24.47 -9.29
C MET A 408 -5.07 -24.63 -10.24
N ASP A 409 -4.02 -23.86 -9.97
CA ASP A 409 -2.74 -23.97 -10.65
C ASP A 409 -1.96 -25.18 -10.11
N GLY A 410 -1.74 -26.16 -10.98
CA GLY A 410 -0.92 -27.35 -10.75
C GLY A 410 0.30 -27.39 -11.68
N THR A 411 0.75 -26.25 -12.20
CA THR A 411 1.95 -26.16 -13.06
C THR A 411 3.20 -26.61 -12.29
N VAL A 412 3.33 -26.19 -11.04
CA VAL A 412 4.36 -26.60 -10.09
C VAL A 412 3.71 -27.05 -8.78
N MET A 413 4.01 -28.25 -8.34
CA MET A 413 3.42 -28.88 -7.17
C MET A 413 4.47 -29.20 -6.10
N GLY A 414 4.08 -29.20 -4.83
CA GLY A 414 4.98 -29.52 -3.71
C GLY A 414 4.82 -30.94 -3.18
N ASP A 415 5.90 -31.72 -3.25
CA ASP A 415 6.02 -33.07 -2.65
C ASP A 415 6.82 -33.00 -1.33
N GLY A 416 6.57 -33.89 -0.37
CA GLY A 416 7.30 -33.93 0.90
C GLY A 416 6.83 -32.92 1.95
N ALA A 417 7.78 -32.29 2.64
CA ALA A 417 7.52 -31.41 3.78
C ALA A 417 7.33 -29.94 3.36
N GLY A 418 6.16 -29.59 2.85
CA GLY A 418 5.78 -28.20 2.55
C GLY A 418 5.51 -27.35 3.81
N PRO A 419 5.37 -26.01 3.66
CA PRO A 419 5.56 -25.25 2.42
C PRO A 419 7.04 -24.94 2.12
N ARG A 420 7.91 -24.82 3.15
CA ARG A 420 9.31 -24.37 2.97
C ARG A 420 10.30 -25.46 2.54
N THR A 421 10.07 -26.72 2.92
CA THR A 421 11.03 -27.83 2.69
C THR A 421 10.56 -28.86 1.68
N MET A 422 9.62 -28.46 0.82
CA MET A 422 9.07 -29.32 -0.23
C MET A 422 10.11 -29.66 -1.30
N VAL A 423 9.80 -30.70 -2.07
CA VAL A 423 10.45 -31.04 -3.33
C VAL A 423 9.50 -30.53 -4.42
N PRO A 424 9.86 -29.47 -5.16
CA PRO A 424 9.02 -29.01 -6.24
C PRO A 424 9.00 -30.06 -7.36
N ARG A 425 7.83 -30.32 -7.90
CA ARG A 425 7.56 -31.24 -9.01
C ARG A 425 6.84 -30.47 -10.10
N VAL A 426 7.26 -30.67 -11.35
CA VAL A 426 6.54 -30.11 -12.49
C VAL A 426 5.27 -30.92 -12.69
N GLY A 427 4.13 -30.25 -12.60
CA GLY A 427 2.82 -30.85 -12.83
C GLY A 427 2.27 -30.53 -14.22
N ASN A 428 2.44 -29.29 -14.71
CA ASN A 428 1.87 -28.80 -15.99
C ASN A 428 0.35 -28.94 -16.10
N LEU A 429 -0.37 -28.78 -14.99
CA LEU A 429 -1.82 -28.97 -14.95
C LEU A 429 -2.54 -27.71 -14.49
N ILE A 430 -3.74 -27.51 -15.00
CA ILE A 430 -4.72 -26.57 -14.45
C ILE A 430 -5.98 -27.37 -14.20
N LEU A 431 -6.48 -27.34 -12.97
CA LEU A 431 -7.73 -27.99 -12.60
C LEU A 431 -8.79 -26.91 -12.43
N ALA A 432 -10.02 -27.17 -12.87
CA ALA A 432 -11.11 -26.23 -12.72
C ALA A 432 -12.42 -26.94 -12.42
N SER A 433 -13.21 -26.41 -11.50
CA SER A 433 -14.51 -26.98 -11.11
C SER A 433 -15.40 -25.94 -10.42
N ALA A 434 -16.70 -26.07 -10.63
CA ALA A 434 -17.71 -25.38 -9.81
C ALA A 434 -17.87 -26.03 -8.41
N ASP A 435 -17.39 -27.26 -8.23
CA ASP A 435 -17.36 -27.95 -6.94
C ASP A 435 -15.93 -27.91 -6.36
N GLN A 436 -15.74 -27.12 -5.30
CA GLN A 436 -14.45 -26.94 -4.63
C GLN A 436 -13.97 -28.22 -3.95
N VAL A 437 -14.89 -29.08 -3.50
CA VAL A 437 -14.55 -30.37 -2.90
C VAL A 437 -14.05 -31.32 -3.99
N ALA A 438 -14.68 -31.29 -5.16
CA ALA A 438 -14.29 -32.12 -6.30
C ALA A 438 -12.91 -31.75 -6.86
N VAL A 439 -12.61 -30.45 -7.02
CA VAL A 439 -11.28 -30.04 -7.52
C VAL A 439 -10.17 -30.40 -6.53
N ASP A 440 -10.39 -30.23 -5.23
CA ASP A 440 -9.43 -30.64 -4.19
C ASP A 440 -9.26 -32.16 -4.13
N ALA A 441 -10.34 -32.92 -4.34
CA ALA A 441 -10.29 -34.38 -4.38
C ALA A 441 -9.51 -34.90 -5.60
N ILE A 442 -9.73 -34.34 -6.78
CA ILE A 442 -8.96 -34.69 -7.98
C ILE A 442 -7.50 -34.27 -7.82
N ALA A 443 -7.21 -33.08 -7.27
CA ALA A 443 -5.85 -32.66 -6.97
C ALA A 443 -5.14 -33.64 -6.00
N ALA A 444 -5.83 -34.06 -4.94
CA ALA A 444 -5.30 -35.05 -3.98
C ALA A 444 -5.04 -36.41 -4.66
N ARG A 445 -5.93 -36.87 -5.54
CA ARG A 445 -5.76 -38.10 -6.32
C ARG A 445 -4.56 -38.00 -7.26
N ILE A 446 -4.39 -36.89 -7.97
CA ILE A 446 -3.26 -36.67 -8.89
C ILE A 446 -1.93 -36.70 -8.11
N MET A 447 -1.89 -36.07 -6.94
CA MET A 447 -0.75 -36.18 -6.03
C MET A 447 -0.50 -37.61 -5.53
N GLY A 448 -1.47 -38.52 -5.63
CA GLY A 448 -1.35 -39.92 -5.22
C GLY A 448 -1.90 -40.21 -3.82
N PHE A 449 -2.71 -39.32 -3.27
CA PHE A 449 -3.45 -39.55 -2.03
C PHE A 449 -4.85 -40.09 -2.30
N ASP A 450 -5.36 -40.94 -1.42
CA ASP A 450 -6.78 -41.27 -1.39
C ASP A 450 -7.58 -40.06 -0.86
N PRO A 451 -8.46 -39.41 -1.65
CA PRO A 451 -9.19 -38.24 -1.22
C PRO A 451 -10.09 -38.49 0.00
N LEU A 452 -10.68 -39.68 0.12
CA LEU A 452 -11.56 -40.02 1.25
C LEU A 452 -10.78 -40.28 2.55
N SER A 453 -9.47 -40.49 2.46
CA SER A 453 -8.59 -40.55 3.63
C SER A 453 -8.27 -39.16 4.22
N ILE A 454 -8.59 -38.08 3.50
CA ILE A 454 -8.37 -36.69 3.95
C ILE A 454 -9.62 -36.20 4.71
N PRO A 455 -9.51 -35.87 6.01
CA PRO A 455 -10.68 -35.67 6.86
C PRO A 455 -11.68 -34.61 6.38
N TYR A 456 -11.21 -33.45 5.90
CA TYR A 456 -12.12 -32.39 5.45
C TYR A 456 -12.89 -32.77 4.17
N LEU A 457 -12.24 -33.46 3.22
CA LEU A 457 -12.89 -33.92 1.98
C LEU A 457 -13.98 -34.96 2.28
N ARG A 458 -13.64 -35.95 3.13
CA ARG A 458 -14.61 -36.95 3.59
C ARG A 458 -15.80 -36.30 4.29
N MET A 459 -15.55 -35.40 5.24
CA MET A 459 -16.60 -34.70 5.98
C MET A 459 -17.47 -33.80 5.08
N CYS A 460 -16.88 -33.10 4.11
CA CYS A 460 -17.64 -32.32 3.13
C CYS A 460 -18.59 -33.22 2.32
N GLN A 461 -18.12 -34.39 1.87
CA GLN A 461 -18.97 -35.34 1.16
C GLN A 461 -20.09 -35.91 2.04
N GLU A 462 -19.77 -36.33 3.26
CA GLU A 462 -20.76 -36.87 4.22
C GLU A 462 -21.87 -35.85 4.53
N ARG A 463 -21.55 -34.56 4.51
CA ARG A 463 -22.49 -33.45 4.71
C ARG A 463 -23.14 -32.92 3.43
N GLY A 464 -22.87 -33.53 2.27
CA GLY A 464 -23.45 -33.11 0.99
C GLY A 464 -22.92 -31.77 0.44
N LEU A 465 -21.79 -31.29 0.93
CA LEU A 465 -21.17 -30.01 0.55
C LEU A 465 -20.33 -30.07 -0.74
N GLY A 466 -20.25 -31.25 -1.36
CA GLY A 466 -19.55 -31.49 -2.61
C GLY A 466 -19.18 -32.96 -2.75
N VAL A 467 -18.59 -33.33 -3.89
CA VAL A 467 -18.23 -34.72 -4.19
C VAL A 467 -16.73 -34.91 -3.98
N ALA A 468 -16.34 -35.79 -3.05
CA ALA A 468 -14.95 -36.12 -2.78
C ALA A 468 -14.51 -37.46 -3.38
N ASP A 469 -15.45 -38.37 -3.67
CA ASP A 469 -15.16 -39.68 -4.29
C ASP A 469 -14.84 -39.49 -5.78
N PRO A 470 -13.60 -39.74 -6.22
CA PRO A 470 -13.21 -39.53 -7.61
C PRO A 470 -13.99 -40.36 -8.63
N ARG A 471 -14.61 -41.47 -8.21
CA ARG A 471 -15.43 -42.31 -9.09
C ARG A 471 -16.77 -41.65 -9.46
N ARG A 472 -17.16 -40.62 -8.71
CA ARG A 472 -18.39 -39.84 -8.88
C ARG A 472 -18.13 -38.46 -9.50
N ILE A 473 -16.89 -38.17 -9.89
CA ILE A 473 -16.48 -36.90 -10.49
C ILE A 473 -16.25 -37.16 -11.98
N GLU A 474 -17.00 -36.46 -12.83
CA GLU A 474 -16.79 -36.47 -14.28
C GLU A 474 -15.64 -35.51 -14.63
N ILE A 475 -14.74 -35.97 -15.50
CA ILE A 475 -13.59 -35.19 -15.95
C ILE A 475 -13.79 -34.89 -17.44
N LEU A 476 -14.03 -33.61 -17.76
CA LEU A 476 -14.34 -33.15 -19.12
C LEU A 476 -13.10 -32.77 -19.96
N GLY A 477 -11.95 -32.60 -19.29
CA GLY A 477 -10.68 -32.20 -19.91
C GLY A 477 -9.77 -33.37 -20.25
N ASP A 478 -8.46 -33.17 -20.08
CA ASP A 478 -7.46 -34.22 -20.29
C ASP A 478 -7.59 -35.33 -19.23
N THR A 479 -8.30 -36.40 -19.62
CA THR A 479 -8.59 -37.54 -18.75
C THR A 479 -7.35 -38.37 -18.41
N ASP A 480 -6.37 -38.44 -19.32
CA ASP A 480 -5.12 -39.17 -19.13
C ASP A 480 -4.25 -38.46 -18.08
N ALA A 481 -4.19 -37.13 -18.15
CA ALA A 481 -3.49 -36.31 -17.17
C ALA A 481 -4.11 -36.41 -15.76
N ALA A 482 -5.42 -36.59 -15.66
CA ALA A 482 -6.11 -36.76 -14.37
C ALA A 482 -6.06 -38.19 -13.81
N ALA A 483 -5.77 -39.19 -14.65
CA ALA A 483 -5.51 -40.57 -14.23
C ALA A 483 -4.09 -40.75 -13.64
N LEU A 484 -3.21 -39.77 -13.88
CA LEU A 484 -1.83 -39.78 -13.42
C LEU A 484 -1.76 -39.75 -11.89
N SER A 485 -1.01 -40.67 -11.30
CA SER A 485 -0.68 -40.64 -9.87
C SER A 485 0.79 -40.34 -9.72
N MET A 486 1.10 -39.17 -9.16
CA MET A 486 2.48 -38.71 -9.02
C MET A 486 3.20 -39.31 -7.80
N GLY A 487 2.49 -40.06 -6.95
CA GLY A 487 3.06 -40.82 -5.83
C GLY A 487 3.73 -39.95 -4.76
N PHE A 488 3.19 -38.75 -4.51
CA PHE A 488 3.73 -37.83 -3.53
C PHE A 488 3.68 -38.44 -2.13
N LYS A 489 4.65 -38.06 -1.31
CA LYS A 489 4.74 -38.49 0.07
C LYS A 489 4.55 -37.30 0.98
N THR A 490 3.66 -37.41 1.96
CA THR A 490 3.61 -36.42 3.03
C THR A 490 4.69 -36.75 4.05
N SER A 491 5.63 -35.83 4.24
CA SER A 491 6.59 -35.87 5.33
C SER A 491 6.40 -34.61 6.16
N ARG A 492 6.51 -34.71 7.48
CA ARG A 492 6.53 -33.52 8.34
C ARG A 492 7.98 -33.05 8.45
N SER A 493 8.21 -31.74 8.40
CA SER A 493 9.53 -31.22 8.74
C SER A 493 9.85 -31.51 10.20
N LEU A 494 11.14 -31.56 10.57
CA LEU A 494 11.57 -31.76 11.96
C LEU A 494 10.92 -30.73 12.92
N VAL A 495 10.70 -29.51 12.44
CA VAL A 495 10.01 -28.44 13.16
C VAL A 495 8.53 -28.76 13.39
N ILE A 496 7.81 -29.23 12.37
CA ILE A 496 6.39 -29.62 12.48
C ILE A 496 6.23 -30.89 13.34
N TRP A 497 7.18 -31.82 13.25
CA TRP A 497 7.22 -33.00 14.11
C TRP A 497 7.43 -32.62 15.59
N GLY A 498 8.37 -31.71 15.88
CA GLY A 498 8.60 -31.16 17.21
C GLY A 498 7.39 -30.40 17.77
N ASP A 499 6.76 -29.53 16.98
CA ASP A 499 5.55 -28.79 17.38
C ASP A 499 4.38 -29.73 17.73
N GLN A 500 4.17 -30.80 16.95
CA GLN A 500 3.14 -31.81 17.24
C GLN A 500 3.43 -32.63 18.50
N LEU A 501 4.70 -32.94 18.77
CA LEU A 501 5.12 -33.65 19.99
C LEU A 501 4.78 -32.86 21.26
N ILE A 502 4.86 -31.53 21.17
CA ILE A 502 4.52 -30.60 22.25
C ILE A 502 3.00 -30.36 22.34
N ARG A 503 2.28 -30.29 21.22
CA ARG A 503 0.83 -30.01 21.22
C ARG A 503 -0.04 -31.24 21.51
N ARG A 504 0.34 -32.41 20.99
CA ARG A 504 -0.48 -33.64 21.00
C ARG A 504 0.27 -34.89 21.49
N GLY A 505 1.59 -34.82 21.67
CA GLY A 505 2.44 -35.94 22.08
C GLY A 505 2.80 -35.99 23.58
N PRO A 506 3.79 -36.80 23.98
CA PRO A 506 4.17 -37.00 25.38
C PRO A 506 4.74 -35.75 26.07
N LEU A 507 5.12 -34.72 25.30
CA LEU A 507 5.58 -33.42 25.82
C LEU A 507 4.42 -32.44 26.06
N ARG A 508 3.16 -32.87 25.92
CA ARG A 508 1.95 -32.07 26.21
C ARG A 508 1.93 -31.43 27.61
N PRO A 509 2.45 -32.04 28.70
CA PRO A 509 2.54 -31.36 30.00
C PRO A 509 3.41 -30.09 29.96
N LEU A 510 4.38 -30.04 29.05
CA LEU A 510 5.27 -28.90 28.82
C LEU A 510 4.69 -27.90 27.82
N LYS A 511 3.51 -28.15 27.22
CA LYS A 511 2.84 -27.25 26.25
C LYS A 511 2.73 -25.82 26.79
N ARG A 512 2.38 -25.66 28.07
CA ARG A 512 2.23 -24.34 28.72
C ARG A 512 3.56 -23.60 28.88
N LEU A 513 4.65 -24.34 29.05
CA LEU A 513 6.00 -23.79 29.19
C LEU A 513 6.67 -23.53 27.82
N LEU A 514 6.49 -24.42 26.85
CA LEU A 514 7.17 -24.34 25.55
C LEU A 514 6.40 -23.52 24.50
N LEU A 515 5.06 -23.44 24.60
CA LEU A 515 4.20 -22.75 23.63
C LEU A 515 3.39 -21.59 24.22
N HIS A 516 3.42 -21.37 25.55
CA HIS A 516 2.70 -20.28 26.23
C HIS A 516 3.55 -19.55 27.29
N SER A 517 4.88 -19.65 27.20
CA SER A 517 5.84 -18.88 28.02
C SER A 517 6.86 -18.14 27.14
N PRO A 518 7.71 -17.25 27.69
CA PRO A 518 8.71 -16.48 26.94
C PRO A 518 9.70 -17.34 26.15
N LEU A 519 9.78 -18.64 26.46
CA LEU A 519 10.56 -19.60 25.71
C LEU A 519 10.05 -19.78 24.26
N VAL A 520 8.81 -19.42 23.90
CA VAL A 520 8.26 -19.55 22.53
C VAL A 520 9.20 -19.04 21.42
N VAL A 521 10.05 -18.04 21.69
CA VAL A 521 11.07 -17.52 20.77
C VAL A 521 12.00 -18.62 20.24
N TRP A 522 12.25 -19.68 21.02
CA TRP A 522 13.04 -20.82 20.57
C TRP A 522 12.40 -21.53 19.37
N ALA A 523 11.07 -21.51 19.21
CA ALA A 523 10.41 -22.22 18.11
C ALA A 523 10.58 -21.51 16.75
N PRO A 524 10.34 -20.19 16.58
CA PRO A 524 10.74 -19.44 15.39
C PRO A 524 12.26 -19.43 15.17
N PHE A 525 13.06 -19.28 16.23
CA PHE A 525 14.52 -19.31 16.12
C PHE A 525 15.02 -20.68 15.64
N ALA A 526 14.57 -21.78 16.26
CA ALA A 526 14.91 -23.13 15.83
C ALA A 526 14.37 -23.44 14.43
N SER A 527 13.22 -22.89 14.06
CA SER A 527 12.69 -22.96 12.69
C SER A 527 13.60 -22.26 11.69
N ASN A 528 14.03 -21.03 11.96
CA ASN A 528 14.93 -20.27 11.10
C ASN A 528 16.33 -20.90 11.03
N VAL A 529 16.90 -21.32 12.17
CA VAL A 529 18.17 -22.05 12.19
C VAL A 529 18.07 -23.35 11.40
N TYR A 530 16.98 -24.10 11.56
CA TYR A 530 16.76 -25.33 10.80
C TYR A 530 16.58 -25.05 9.30
N HIS A 531 15.79 -24.06 8.91
CA HIS A 531 15.49 -23.79 7.51
C HIS A 531 16.65 -23.08 6.79
N ASP A 532 17.23 -22.05 7.38
CA ASP A 532 18.16 -21.13 6.72
C ASP A 532 19.63 -21.54 6.90
N LEU A 533 20.00 -22.06 8.08
CA LEU A 533 21.39 -22.43 8.38
C LEU A 533 21.69 -23.92 8.16
N LEU A 534 20.68 -24.78 8.27
CA LEU A 534 20.84 -26.24 8.12
C LEU A 534 20.28 -26.74 6.79
N TRP A 535 18.97 -26.61 6.58
CA TRP A 535 18.29 -27.24 5.46
C TRP A 535 18.63 -26.57 4.12
N TYR A 536 18.61 -25.24 4.03
CA TYR A 536 18.90 -24.54 2.78
C TYR A 536 20.33 -24.81 2.27
N PRO A 537 21.40 -24.70 3.08
CA PRO A 537 22.76 -24.96 2.59
C PRO A 537 23.01 -26.42 2.23
N THR A 538 22.39 -27.37 2.96
CA THR A 538 22.67 -28.81 2.79
C THR A 538 21.79 -29.48 1.73
N ILE A 539 20.49 -29.18 1.72
CA ILE A 539 19.49 -29.89 0.90
C ILE A 539 18.77 -28.91 -0.04
N GLY A 540 18.32 -27.76 0.48
CA GLY A 540 17.49 -26.79 -0.24
C GLY A 540 18.17 -26.24 -1.49
N ARG A 541 19.44 -25.84 -1.41
CA ARG A 541 20.20 -25.27 -2.52
C ARG A 541 20.41 -26.26 -3.67
N SER A 542 20.48 -27.56 -3.38
CA SER A 542 20.53 -28.61 -4.41
C SER A 542 19.17 -28.76 -5.09
N ARG A 543 18.08 -28.80 -4.32
CA ARG A 543 16.71 -28.90 -4.84
C ARG A 543 16.31 -27.69 -5.68
N ILE A 544 16.66 -26.48 -5.25
CA ILE A 544 16.38 -25.25 -6.00
C ILE A 544 17.17 -25.23 -7.31
N ARG A 545 18.46 -25.60 -7.29
CA ARG A 545 19.26 -25.74 -8.53
C ARG A 545 18.67 -26.77 -9.49
N ALA A 546 18.22 -27.92 -8.97
CA ALA A 546 17.56 -28.94 -9.78
C ALA A 546 16.24 -28.43 -10.39
N PHE A 547 15.46 -27.65 -9.64
CA PHE A 547 14.22 -27.05 -10.13
C PHE A 547 14.47 -25.93 -11.14
N ALA A 548 15.49 -25.09 -10.93
CA ALA A 548 15.88 -24.02 -11.85
C ALA A 548 16.19 -24.55 -13.28
N ALA A 549 16.69 -25.78 -13.38
CA ALA A 549 16.94 -26.44 -14.67
C ALA A 549 15.66 -26.88 -15.42
N THR A 550 14.48 -26.86 -14.78
CA THR A 550 13.21 -27.22 -15.43
C THR A 550 12.71 -26.08 -16.35
N PRO A 551 11.75 -26.35 -17.26
CA PRO A 551 11.14 -25.28 -18.07
C PRO A 551 10.55 -24.15 -17.22
N TRP A 552 9.85 -24.49 -16.13
CA TRP A 552 9.31 -23.49 -15.18
C TRP A 552 10.40 -22.75 -14.42
N GLY A 553 11.44 -23.46 -13.97
CA GLY A 553 12.59 -22.83 -13.33
C GLY A 553 13.27 -21.77 -14.21
N ARG A 554 13.53 -22.12 -15.47
CA ARG A 554 14.09 -21.18 -16.45
C ARG A 554 13.15 -20.03 -16.79
N LEU A 555 11.85 -20.29 -16.89
CA LEU A 555 10.86 -19.24 -17.11
C LEU A 555 10.82 -18.28 -15.91
N PHE A 556 10.85 -18.78 -14.67
CA PHE A 556 10.90 -17.95 -13.47
C PHE A 556 12.17 -17.10 -13.37
N GLU A 557 13.29 -17.52 -13.95
CA GLU A 557 14.51 -16.69 -14.03
C GLU A 557 14.39 -15.51 -15.02
N THR A 558 13.38 -15.50 -15.89
CA THR A 558 13.17 -14.42 -16.87
C THR A 558 12.22 -13.32 -16.40
N TYR A 559 11.47 -13.57 -15.32
CA TYR A 559 10.65 -12.57 -14.63
C TYR A 559 11.50 -11.82 -13.60
#